data_AF-A0A2T6G1L0-F1
#
_entry.id   AF-A0A2T6G1L0-F1
#
_cell.length_a   1.000
_cell.length_b   1.000
_cell.length_c   1.000
_cell.angle_alpha   90.00
_cell.angle_beta   90.00
_cell.angle_gamma   90.00
#
_symmetry.space_group_name_H-M   'P 1'
#
loop_
_entity.id
_entity.type
_entity.pdbx_description
1 polymer ?
#
loop_
_entity_poly.entity_id
_entity_poly.type
_entity_poly.pdbx_seq_one_letter_code
_entity_poly.pdbx_strand_id
1 'polypeptide(L)'
;MKKLTCGLIISGLAYFGSASVSLGVPAYGGTEVFKQPTGETFQAALQGDEWLNWTKGVDDDVLVQDKNGFWNYAEIEGFSLKPSGNRVNIDPKPDHTLKQEQVKQWAQEQQIAQKIKSNVAPFFGDSDPGPSLAPINTGNSRKLLVLLVDFIDIGMKYSDSEWSDRFFGDKEGTVKHYYKEVSAGKMTIGPAEESYGAKGDGIVHVKLGYPHPNTGGNTGAANQKIVRDAIAAADPYVNFASFDTNNDGKVTRDELFLVTVTAGYEAAYSGGGTPSLWAHRWSAGTWQGDGKTVNLEYIQQGENHGDHMATMGVLVHETGHLFGLPDLYDTDYSSMGVGPHSLMAGGSWGSYGNNYAGSTPVYMDAWSKYKLGWVKPTEVSANGSYTYTLNTIQPSNPSAYNVVKINTSTPGQFFLLENRGFVGYDRALEKSLNGGKPGIAIWHVDETQSGNTNENRKLVDLEEANEGTLGYSQLDTNKKGERYDHYYASGFNTSFGPKTKPSSATYEGTDTKISVNANVPASSAMKVGVKIGNASGSVKATDVPGSPSLSHNNWNNEKDYAITMNMWWGNNGDTWRLYENGTLIYEEELTDNSSQAQKAVKTFTNQKPGTYTYTCELVNSFGTTKSSPLKVLVK
;
A
#
# COMPACT_ATOMS: atom_id res chain seq x y z
N MET A 1 41.98 -23.89 -38.33
CA MET A 1 40.98 -22.82 -38.51
C MET A 1 39.83 -23.10 -37.56
N LYS A 2 39.68 -22.26 -36.52
CA LYS A 2 38.73 -22.45 -35.41
C LYS A 2 37.31 -22.09 -35.86
N LYS A 3 36.35 -22.97 -35.57
CA LYS A 3 34.90 -22.73 -35.71
C LYS A 3 34.48 -21.68 -34.66
N LEU A 4 33.89 -20.57 -35.11
CA LEU A 4 33.16 -19.65 -34.23
C LEU A 4 31.71 -20.14 -34.09
N THR A 5 31.31 -20.41 -32.86
CA THR A 5 29.95 -20.64 -32.41
C THR A 5 29.23 -19.30 -32.29
N CYS A 6 28.14 -19.12 -33.04
CA CYS A 6 27.19 -18.01 -32.86
C CYS A 6 26.34 -18.30 -31.61
N GLY A 7 26.59 -17.59 -30.50
CA GLY A 7 25.67 -17.53 -29.37
C GLY A 7 24.54 -16.55 -29.70
N LEU A 8 23.31 -17.05 -29.71
CA LEU A 8 22.10 -16.22 -29.70
C LEU A 8 22.07 -15.44 -28.37
N ILE A 9 22.25 -14.12 -28.44
CA ILE A 9 21.88 -13.21 -27.35
C ILE A 9 20.37 -13.01 -27.48
N ILE A 10 19.60 -13.61 -26.58
CA ILE A 10 18.18 -13.30 -26.39
C ILE A 10 18.13 -11.89 -25.82
N SER A 11 17.91 -10.91 -26.68
CA SER A 11 17.62 -9.53 -26.31
C SER A 11 16.34 -9.49 -25.47
N GLY A 12 16.46 -9.02 -24.22
CA GLY A 12 15.34 -8.83 -23.32
C GLY A 12 14.27 -7.95 -23.96
N LEU A 13 13.02 -8.40 -23.91
CA LEU A 13 11.88 -7.54 -24.15
C LEU A 13 11.92 -6.41 -23.13
N ALA A 14 12.18 -5.20 -23.59
CA ALA A 14 11.87 -3.99 -22.85
C ALA A 14 10.34 -3.95 -22.67
N TYR A 15 9.89 -4.24 -21.46
CA TYR A 15 8.53 -3.92 -21.02
C TYR A 15 8.40 -2.39 -21.06
N PHE A 16 7.72 -1.86 -22.09
CA PHE A 16 7.22 -0.49 -22.07
C PHE A 16 6.03 -0.45 -21.11
N GLY A 17 6.31 -0.38 -19.81
CA GLY A 17 5.31 0.00 -18.81
C GLY A 17 4.93 1.45 -19.02
N SER A 18 3.63 1.72 -19.11
CA SER A 18 3.07 3.07 -19.06
C SER A 18 3.55 3.78 -17.78
N ALA A 19 4.23 4.90 -17.96
CA ALA A 19 4.80 5.70 -16.88
C ALA A 19 3.71 6.18 -15.89
N SER A 20 3.81 5.75 -14.63
CA SER A 20 2.97 6.18 -13.51
C SER A 20 3.40 7.54 -12.97
N VAL A 21 2.56 8.56 -13.01
CA VAL A 21 2.88 9.86 -12.41
C VAL A 21 2.74 9.76 -10.88
N SER A 22 3.83 10.03 -10.13
CA SER A 22 3.81 10.18 -8.67
C SER A 22 3.24 11.54 -8.29
N LEU A 23 2.46 11.58 -7.23
CA LEU A 23 1.95 12.77 -6.56
C LEU A 23 2.61 12.88 -5.19
N GLY A 24 2.30 13.94 -4.45
CA GLY A 24 2.75 14.18 -3.10
C GLY A 24 1.88 13.44 -2.10
N VAL A 25 2.29 13.50 -0.84
CA VAL A 25 1.55 12.88 0.26
C VAL A 25 0.09 13.37 0.28
N PRO A 26 -0.89 12.47 0.49
CA PRO A 26 -2.26 12.91 0.67
C PRO A 26 -2.37 13.71 1.97
N ALA A 27 -3.36 14.59 2.05
CA ALA A 27 -3.69 15.32 3.27
C ALA A 27 -3.84 14.39 4.48
N TYR A 28 -3.44 14.85 5.67
CA TYR A 28 -3.58 14.08 6.91
C TYR A 28 -5.01 13.55 7.14
N GLY A 29 -6.05 14.29 6.75
CA GLY A 29 -7.43 13.80 6.81
C GLY A 29 -8.03 13.74 8.22
N GLY A 30 -7.24 14.01 9.26
CA GLY A 30 -7.71 14.16 10.63
C GLY A 30 -8.49 15.47 10.83
N THR A 31 -9.50 15.44 11.70
CA THR A 31 -10.22 16.66 12.09
C THR A 31 -9.37 17.50 13.02
N GLU A 32 -9.14 18.75 12.66
CA GLU A 32 -8.39 19.74 13.42
C GLU A 32 -9.22 21.01 13.65
N VAL A 33 -8.74 21.88 14.55
CA VAL A 33 -9.33 23.19 14.79
C VAL A 33 -8.62 24.23 13.94
N PHE A 34 -9.35 24.79 12.99
CA PHE A 34 -8.92 25.87 12.11
C PHE A 34 -9.33 27.22 12.69
N LYS A 35 -8.60 28.28 12.33
CA LYS A 35 -8.80 29.63 12.84
C LYS A 35 -8.87 30.65 11.71
N GLN A 36 -9.86 31.53 11.75
CA GLN A 36 -9.98 32.71 10.89
C GLN A 36 -8.97 33.79 11.31
N PRO A 37 -8.52 34.66 10.39
CA PRO A 37 -7.70 35.82 10.72
C PRO A 37 -8.30 36.74 11.82
N THR A 38 -9.64 36.79 11.91
CA THR A 38 -10.39 37.56 12.91
C THR A 38 -10.50 36.88 14.28
N GLY A 39 -10.12 35.60 14.39
CA GLY A 39 -10.01 34.88 15.65
C GLY A 39 -11.01 33.74 15.85
N GLU A 40 -12.12 33.73 15.11
CA GLU A 40 -13.13 32.67 15.13
C GLU A 40 -12.53 31.32 14.71
N THR A 41 -13.03 30.23 15.28
CA THR A 41 -12.53 28.88 15.01
C THR A 41 -13.63 27.98 14.47
N PHE A 42 -13.23 26.93 13.77
CA PHE A 42 -14.12 25.88 13.26
C PHE A 42 -13.37 24.55 13.17
N GLN A 43 -14.10 23.42 13.21
CA GLN A 43 -13.51 22.10 12.99
C GLN A 43 -13.58 21.74 11.50
N ALA A 44 -12.49 21.23 10.97
CA ALA A 44 -12.45 20.72 9.60
C ALA A 44 -11.35 19.66 9.45
N ALA A 45 -11.37 18.94 8.35
CA ALA A 45 -10.33 17.98 7.97
C ALA A 45 -9.82 18.32 6.56
N LEU A 46 -8.51 18.41 6.40
CA LEU A 46 -7.92 18.58 5.07
C LEU A 46 -8.12 17.30 4.24
N GLN A 47 -8.39 17.44 2.96
CA GLN A 47 -8.57 16.34 2.01
C GLN A 47 -7.74 16.65 0.76
N GLY A 48 -7.42 15.62 -0.01
CA GLY A 48 -6.75 15.79 -1.30
C GLY A 48 -5.23 15.59 -1.27
N ASP A 49 -4.55 16.13 -2.28
CA ASP A 49 -3.09 16.13 -2.51
C ASP A 49 -2.66 17.50 -3.07
N GLU A 50 -1.43 17.60 -3.58
CA GLU A 50 -0.86 18.82 -4.13
C GLU A 50 -1.49 19.33 -5.44
N TRP A 51 -2.39 18.55 -6.05
CA TRP A 51 -3.08 18.90 -7.29
C TRP A 51 -4.55 19.23 -7.08
N LEU A 52 -5.20 18.54 -6.16
CA LEU A 52 -6.57 18.83 -5.75
C LEU A 52 -6.71 18.61 -4.25
N ASN A 53 -6.72 19.70 -3.50
CA ASN A 53 -7.00 19.71 -2.08
C ASN A 53 -8.15 20.64 -1.71
N TRP A 54 -8.81 20.30 -0.61
CA TRP A 54 -9.85 21.11 -0.01
C TRP A 54 -9.93 20.86 1.49
N THR A 55 -10.54 21.78 2.21
CA THR A 55 -10.81 21.62 3.64
C THR A 55 -12.27 21.24 3.85
N LYS A 56 -12.52 20.10 4.49
CA LYS A 56 -13.85 19.54 4.72
C LYS A 56 -14.37 19.95 6.10
N GLY A 57 -15.42 20.77 6.14
CA GLY A 57 -16.11 21.16 7.36
C GLY A 57 -16.95 20.03 7.98
N VAL A 58 -17.56 20.31 9.14
CA VAL A 58 -18.39 19.36 9.91
C VAL A 58 -19.62 18.82 9.18
N ASP A 59 -20.17 19.55 8.21
CA ASP A 59 -21.33 19.14 7.39
C ASP A 59 -20.92 18.69 5.97
N ASP A 60 -19.69 18.19 5.81
CA ASP A 60 -19.05 17.90 4.51
C ASP A 60 -19.01 19.11 3.55
N ASP A 61 -19.12 20.33 4.10
CA ASP A 61 -18.92 21.58 3.37
C ASP A 61 -17.49 21.67 2.86
N VAL A 62 -17.31 22.13 1.63
CA VAL A 62 -16.00 22.37 1.03
C VAL A 62 -15.58 23.80 1.32
N LEU A 63 -14.41 23.94 1.94
CA LEU A 63 -13.83 25.19 2.40
C LEU A 63 -12.47 25.42 1.73
N VAL A 64 -12.19 26.66 1.35
CA VAL A 64 -10.91 27.08 0.77
C VAL A 64 -10.47 28.43 1.35
N GLN A 65 -9.16 28.65 1.39
CA GLN A 65 -8.61 29.90 1.87
C GLN A 65 -8.48 30.93 0.73
N ASP A 66 -8.80 32.20 1.01
CA ASP A 66 -8.53 33.28 0.08
C ASP A 66 -7.11 33.85 0.24
N LYS A 67 -6.72 34.74 -0.69
CA LYS A 67 -5.40 35.38 -0.71
C LYS A 67 -5.06 36.20 0.55
N ASN A 68 -6.05 36.54 1.38
CA ASN A 68 -5.87 37.29 2.61
C ASN A 68 -5.86 36.36 3.84
N GLY A 69 -5.91 35.04 3.64
CA GLY A 69 -5.90 34.05 4.71
C GLY A 69 -7.28 33.74 5.32
N PHE A 70 -8.37 34.29 4.78
CA PHE A 70 -9.71 33.96 5.28
C PHE A 70 -10.22 32.62 4.72
N TRP A 71 -10.84 31.83 5.59
CA TRP A 71 -11.52 30.59 5.20
C TRP A 71 -12.92 30.89 4.72
N ASN A 72 -13.23 30.46 3.50
CA ASN A 72 -14.49 30.69 2.82
C ASN A 72 -15.14 29.37 2.43
N TYR A 73 -16.47 29.37 2.29
CA TYR A 73 -17.15 28.32 1.53
C TYR A 73 -16.63 28.33 0.09
N ALA A 74 -16.51 27.14 -0.52
CA ALA A 74 -15.95 27.00 -1.86
C ALA A 74 -17.03 26.97 -2.94
N GLU A 75 -16.63 27.40 -4.13
CA GLU A 75 -17.35 27.22 -5.39
C GLU A 75 -16.42 26.58 -6.44
N ILE A 76 -17.01 25.87 -7.40
CA ILE A 76 -16.27 25.34 -8.55
C ILE A 76 -16.25 26.43 -9.63
N GLU A 77 -15.05 26.83 -10.05
CA GLU A 77 -14.86 27.70 -11.21
C GLU A 77 -13.80 27.10 -12.14
N GLY A 78 -14.24 26.69 -13.33
CA GLY A 78 -13.39 26.00 -14.30
C GLY A 78 -12.87 24.66 -13.76
N PHE A 79 -11.55 24.53 -13.63
CA PHE A 79 -10.86 23.35 -13.11
C PHE A 79 -10.30 23.56 -11.68
N SER A 80 -10.84 24.52 -10.93
CA SER A 80 -10.34 24.89 -9.59
C SER A 80 -11.47 25.14 -8.60
N LEU A 81 -11.16 24.94 -7.32
CA LEU A 81 -11.99 25.38 -6.21
C LEU A 81 -11.60 26.82 -5.84
N LYS A 82 -12.58 27.70 -5.70
CA LYS A 82 -12.35 29.11 -5.34
C LYS A 82 -13.19 29.58 -4.15
N PRO A 83 -12.71 30.59 -3.40
CA PRO A 83 -13.50 31.21 -2.33
C PRO A 83 -14.78 31.83 -2.89
N SER A 84 -15.94 31.51 -2.30
CA SER A 84 -17.23 32.16 -2.63
C SER A 84 -17.30 33.62 -2.14
N GLY A 85 -16.44 33.99 -1.20
CA GLY A 85 -16.48 35.27 -0.48
C GLY A 85 -17.33 35.25 0.80
N ASN A 86 -18.03 34.15 1.10
CA ASN A 86 -18.72 33.95 2.37
C ASN A 86 -17.77 33.25 3.34
N ARG A 87 -17.36 33.96 4.40
CA ARG A 87 -16.38 33.47 5.36
C ARG A 87 -17.04 32.60 6.43
N VAL A 88 -16.46 31.43 6.67
CA VAL A 88 -16.95 30.44 7.64
C VAL A 88 -16.97 31.06 9.05
N ASN A 89 -18.09 30.90 9.76
CA ASN A 89 -18.31 31.43 11.11
C ASN A 89 -18.19 32.96 11.25
N ILE A 90 -18.17 33.72 10.14
CA ILE A 90 -18.17 35.19 10.13
C ILE A 90 -19.39 35.71 9.35
N ASP A 91 -19.60 35.20 8.13
CA ASP A 91 -20.72 35.58 7.27
C ASP A 91 -21.82 34.50 7.30
N PRO A 92 -23.07 34.84 6.93
CA PRO A 92 -24.13 33.85 6.78
C PRO A 92 -23.71 32.72 5.83
N LYS A 93 -23.95 31.47 6.24
CA LYS A 93 -23.72 30.27 5.42
C LYS A 93 -24.58 30.36 4.15
N PRO A 94 -24.00 30.18 2.94
CA PRO A 94 -24.78 30.14 1.70
C PRO A 94 -25.85 29.04 1.72
N ASP A 95 -27.00 29.31 1.10
CA ASP A 95 -28.10 28.33 0.99
C ASP A 95 -27.67 27.06 0.23
N HIS A 96 -26.76 27.22 -0.74
CA HIS A 96 -26.15 26.13 -1.50
C HIS A 96 -24.65 26.15 -1.29
N THR A 97 -24.18 25.24 -0.46
CA THR A 97 -22.74 25.01 -0.21
C THR A 97 -22.29 23.80 -0.98
N LEU A 98 -21.13 23.93 -1.63
CA LEU A 98 -20.48 22.82 -2.31
C LEU A 98 -20.13 21.73 -1.28
N LYS A 99 -20.50 20.49 -1.59
CA LYS A 99 -20.23 19.31 -0.75
C LYS A 99 -19.10 18.48 -1.31
N GLN A 100 -18.41 17.76 -0.43
CA GLN A 100 -17.30 16.90 -0.82
C GLN A 100 -17.65 15.94 -1.97
N GLU A 101 -18.77 15.24 -1.88
CA GLU A 101 -19.15 14.26 -2.92
C GLU A 101 -19.35 14.92 -4.29
N GLN A 102 -19.76 16.19 -4.32
CA GLN A 102 -19.86 16.95 -5.58
C GLN A 102 -18.48 17.30 -6.14
N VAL A 103 -17.49 17.60 -5.28
CA VAL A 103 -16.10 17.81 -5.71
C VAL A 103 -15.50 16.53 -6.26
N LYS A 104 -15.74 15.38 -5.60
CA LYS A 104 -15.24 14.09 -6.08
C LYS A 104 -15.85 13.71 -7.42
N GLN A 105 -17.17 13.82 -7.57
CA GLN A 105 -17.86 13.58 -8.84
C GLN A 105 -17.33 14.50 -9.94
N TRP A 106 -17.17 15.78 -9.65
CA TRP A 106 -16.59 16.75 -10.59
C TRP A 106 -15.13 16.38 -10.97
N ALA A 107 -14.29 16.00 -10.00
CA ALA A 107 -12.91 15.60 -10.24
C ALA A 107 -12.81 14.41 -11.19
N GLN A 108 -13.66 13.40 -10.95
CA GLN A 108 -13.78 12.19 -11.75
C GLN A 108 -14.28 12.50 -13.17
N GLU A 109 -15.40 13.21 -13.30
CA GLU A 109 -16.00 13.57 -14.59
C GLU A 109 -15.06 14.37 -15.49
N GLN A 110 -14.29 15.27 -14.88
CA GLN A 110 -13.40 16.14 -15.63
C GLN A 110 -12.03 15.53 -15.88
N GLN A 111 -11.71 14.37 -15.28
CA GLN A 111 -10.37 13.80 -15.23
C GLN A 111 -9.34 14.85 -14.80
N ILE A 112 -9.68 15.67 -13.80
CA ILE A 112 -8.92 16.89 -13.47
C ILE A 112 -7.47 16.58 -13.15
N ALA A 113 -7.20 15.56 -12.35
CA ALA A 113 -5.85 15.12 -12.07
C ALA A 113 -5.09 14.78 -13.36
N GLN A 114 -5.71 14.08 -14.33
CA GLN A 114 -5.06 13.72 -15.61
C GLN A 114 -4.89 14.90 -16.57
N LYS A 115 -5.84 15.84 -16.61
CA LYS A 115 -5.75 17.05 -17.45
C LYS A 115 -4.77 18.08 -16.90
N ILE A 116 -4.65 18.20 -15.57
CA ILE A 116 -3.60 19.00 -14.95
C ILE A 116 -2.24 18.36 -15.26
N LYS A 117 -2.10 17.04 -15.09
CA LYS A 117 -0.90 16.25 -15.45
C LYS A 117 -0.46 16.42 -16.92
N SER A 118 -1.40 16.47 -17.87
CA SER A 118 -1.07 16.67 -19.29
C SER A 118 -0.78 18.13 -19.67
N ASN A 119 -1.28 19.10 -18.89
CA ASN A 119 -1.03 20.54 -19.10
C ASN A 119 0.27 21.06 -18.46
N VAL A 120 0.89 20.32 -17.53
CA VAL A 120 2.25 20.62 -17.04
C VAL A 120 3.36 19.98 -17.89
N ALA A 121 3.04 18.91 -18.64
CA ALA A 121 3.96 18.26 -19.59
C ALA A 121 4.55 19.17 -20.70
N PRO A 122 3.92 20.27 -21.18
CA PRO A 122 4.50 21.11 -22.22
C PRO A 122 5.53 22.14 -21.72
N PHE A 123 5.79 22.22 -20.41
CA PHE A 123 6.79 23.16 -19.86
C PHE A 123 8.23 22.63 -19.87
N PHE A 124 8.41 21.37 -20.26
CA PHE A 124 9.72 20.79 -20.48
C PHE A 124 10.27 21.28 -21.83
N GLY A 125 11.28 22.14 -21.80
CA GLY A 125 12.16 22.25 -22.97
C GLY A 125 12.80 20.89 -23.25
N ASP A 126 13.25 20.64 -24.48
CA ASP A 126 13.82 19.36 -24.95
C ASP A 126 14.99 18.78 -24.08
N SER A 127 15.45 19.52 -23.06
CA SER A 127 16.54 19.16 -22.15
C SER A 127 16.13 18.87 -20.69
N ASP A 128 14.85 18.96 -20.31
CA ASP A 128 14.40 18.57 -18.97
C ASP A 128 14.09 17.06 -18.95
N PRO A 129 14.84 16.24 -18.20
CA PRO A 129 14.59 14.80 -18.13
C PRO A 129 13.26 14.49 -17.41
N GLY A 130 12.67 15.48 -16.74
CA GLY A 130 11.50 15.31 -15.92
C GLY A 130 11.77 14.42 -14.70
N PRO A 131 10.74 14.24 -13.87
CA PRO A 131 10.75 13.23 -12.82
C PRO A 131 10.98 11.81 -13.39
N SER A 132 12.06 11.12 -13.01
CA SER A 132 12.24 9.72 -13.43
C SER A 132 11.26 8.80 -12.70
N LEU A 133 10.87 7.70 -13.33
CA LEU A 133 10.01 6.66 -12.76
C LEU A 133 10.66 5.27 -12.86
N ALA A 134 11.84 5.21 -13.46
CA ALA A 134 12.62 3.98 -13.54
C ALA A 134 13.11 3.58 -12.14
N PRO A 135 12.90 2.33 -11.69
CA PRO A 135 13.42 1.86 -10.43
C PRO A 135 14.93 2.06 -10.36
N ILE A 136 15.42 2.62 -9.25
CA ILE A 136 16.85 2.77 -9.03
C ILE A 136 17.44 1.40 -8.64
N ASN A 137 18.60 1.03 -9.20
CA ASN A 137 19.33 -0.16 -8.78
C ASN A 137 19.86 0.01 -7.35
N THR A 138 19.19 -0.57 -6.34
CA THR A 138 19.33 -0.32 -4.89
C THR A 138 20.69 -0.71 -4.28
N GLY A 139 21.76 -0.02 -4.68
CA GLY A 139 23.04 -0.05 -3.98
C GLY A 139 22.88 0.31 -2.50
N ASN A 140 23.76 -0.25 -1.66
CA ASN A 140 23.56 -0.35 -0.21
C ASN A 140 23.49 1.01 0.54
N SER A 141 23.77 2.15 -0.10
CA SER A 141 23.61 3.48 0.48
C SER A 141 23.36 4.56 -0.58
N ARG A 142 22.39 5.45 -0.35
CA ARG A 142 22.15 6.66 -1.15
C ARG A 142 22.58 7.89 -0.37
N LYS A 143 23.16 8.85 -1.08
CA LYS A 143 23.49 10.17 -0.54
C LYS A 143 22.30 11.10 -0.69
N LEU A 144 21.98 11.83 0.38
CA LEU A 144 20.89 12.80 0.40
C LEU A 144 21.44 14.13 0.91
N LEU A 145 21.18 15.20 0.16
CA LEU A 145 21.47 16.58 0.53
C LEU A 145 20.17 17.25 0.97
N VAL A 146 20.16 17.81 2.16
CA VAL A 146 19.04 18.61 2.69
C VAL A 146 19.43 20.08 2.62
N LEU A 147 18.64 20.86 1.89
CA LEU A 147 18.74 22.31 1.85
C LEU A 147 17.67 22.89 2.78
N LEU A 148 18.08 23.49 3.90
CA LEU A 148 17.19 24.27 4.75
C LEU A 148 17.09 25.68 4.18
N VAL A 149 15.88 26.23 4.08
CA VAL A 149 15.64 27.45 3.32
C VAL A 149 14.92 28.50 4.15
N ASP A 150 15.67 29.57 4.48
CA ASP A 150 15.12 30.83 4.97
C ASP A 150 14.68 31.72 3.81
N PHE A 151 13.72 32.60 4.10
CA PHE A 151 13.29 33.71 3.26
C PHE A 151 13.56 35.03 3.98
N ILE A 152 13.33 36.17 3.32
CA ILE A 152 13.59 37.47 3.95
C ILE A 152 12.59 37.81 5.05
N ASP A 153 11.40 37.21 5.02
CA ASP A 153 10.25 37.46 5.90
C ASP A 153 10.00 36.34 6.93
N ILE A 154 10.57 35.15 6.73
CA ILE A 154 10.49 34.02 7.65
C ILE A 154 11.80 33.21 7.63
N GLY A 155 12.23 32.72 8.79
CA GLY A 155 13.40 31.86 8.93
C GLY A 155 13.07 30.59 9.70
N MET A 156 13.92 29.58 9.53
CA MET A 156 13.78 28.25 10.13
C MET A 156 13.67 28.36 11.66
N LYS A 157 12.71 27.64 12.23
CA LYS A 157 12.48 27.53 13.67
C LYS A 157 13.36 26.48 14.31
N TYR A 158 13.60 25.36 13.60
CA TYR A 158 14.39 24.23 14.10
C TYR A 158 15.83 24.29 13.59
N SER A 159 16.77 23.87 14.42
CA SER A 159 18.19 23.94 14.12
C SER A 159 18.64 22.93 13.06
N ASP A 160 19.75 23.23 12.40
CA ASP A 160 20.43 22.33 11.46
C ASP A 160 20.65 20.94 12.07
N SER A 161 21.03 20.87 13.34
CA SER A 161 21.25 19.60 14.05
C SER A 161 19.98 18.77 14.26
N GLU A 162 18.83 19.42 14.48
CA GLU A 162 17.54 18.74 14.62
C GLU A 162 17.09 18.17 13.26
N TRP A 163 17.33 18.91 12.17
CA TRP A 163 17.07 18.44 10.82
C TRP A 163 18.03 17.32 10.40
N SER A 164 19.32 17.44 10.72
CA SER A 164 20.29 16.36 10.51
C SER A 164 19.87 15.08 11.23
N ASP A 165 19.46 15.17 12.51
CA ASP A 165 18.97 14.00 13.25
C ASP A 165 17.67 13.43 12.64
N ARG A 166 16.72 14.27 12.21
CA ARG A 166 15.47 13.84 11.55
C ARG A 166 15.74 12.97 10.32
N PHE A 167 16.73 13.34 9.50
CA PHE A 167 17.08 12.57 8.29
C PHE A 167 18.04 11.41 8.57
N PHE A 168 19.11 11.66 9.32
CA PHE A 168 20.28 10.78 9.38
C PHE A 168 20.55 10.12 10.73
N GLY A 169 19.72 10.39 11.74
CA GLY A 169 19.82 9.73 13.04
C GLY A 169 19.54 8.22 12.95
N ASP A 170 20.03 7.46 13.94
CA ASP A 170 19.92 5.99 13.98
C ASP A 170 18.79 5.46 14.90
N LYS A 171 17.85 6.33 15.29
CA LYS A 171 16.73 5.98 16.18
C LYS A 171 15.41 5.91 15.42
N GLU A 172 14.46 5.16 15.96
CA GLU A 172 13.07 5.24 15.50
C GLU A 172 12.59 6.70 15.48
N GLY A 173 11.87 7.10 14.43
CA GLY A 173 11.47 8.49 14.21
C GLY A 173 12.34 9.25 13.19
N THR A 174 13.38 8.61 12.63
CA THR A 174 14.25 9.19 11.60
C THR A 174 14.12 8.48 10.25
N VAL A 175 14.40 9.22 9.17
CA VAL A 175 14.31 8.72 7.78
C VAL A 175 15.28 7.55 7.54
N LYS A 176 16.56 7.70 7.92
CA LYS A 176 17.58 6.65 7.80
C LYS A 176 17.19 5.38 8.54
N HIS A 177 16.69 5.49 9.78
CA HIS A 177 16.29 4.32 10.56
C HIS A 177 15.13 3.58 9.89
N TYR A 178 14.10 4.32 9.42
CA TYR A 178 12.97 3.72 8.71
C TYR A 178 13.40 2.91 7.49
N TYR A 179 14.18 3.51 6.59
CA TYR A 179 14.63 2.83 5.38
C TYR A 179 15.53 1.63 5.67
N LYS A 180 16.37 1.70 6.71
CA LYS A 180 17.18 0.58 7.17
C LYS A 180 16.32 -0.57 7.69
N GLU A 181 15.27 -0.29 8.46
CA GLU A 181 14.37 -1.31 9.02
C GLU A 181 13.49 -1.95 7.95
N VAL A 182 12.75 -1.15 7.17
CA VAL A 182 11.78 -1.64 6.17
C VAL A 182 12.43 -2.43 5.04
N SER A 183 13.70 -2.14 4.73
CA SER A 183 14.49 -2.85 3.71
C SER A 183 15.31 -4.03 4.26
N ALA A 184 15.21 -4.32 5.56
CA ALA A 184 16.07 -5.29 6.26
C ALA A 184 17.57 -5.03 6.05
N GLY A 185 17.98 -3.76 6.06
CA GLY A 185 19.36 -3.32 5.90
C GLY A 185 19.87 -3.28 4.46
N LYS A 186 19.03 -3.57 3.46
CA LYS A 186 19.41 -3.50 2.03
C LYS A 186 19.50 -2.07 1.51
N MET A 187 18.85 -1.13 2.17
CA MET A 187 18.85 0.29 1.84
C MET A 187 19.14 1.13 3.09
N THR A 188 20.09 2.04 3.00
CA THR A 188 20.26 3.14 3.97
C THR A 188 20.44 4.48 3.26
N ILE A 189 19.96 5.54 3.89
CA ILE A 189 20.15 6.92 3.43
C ILE A 189 21.24 7.55 4.29
N GLY A 190 22.25 8.10 3.64
CA GLY A 190 23.37 8.77 4.29
C GLY A 190 23.50 10.23 3.87
N PRO A 191 24.16 11.06 4.69
CA PRO A 191 24.37 12.46 4.38
C PRO A 191 25.28 12.62 3.16
N ALA A 192 24.92 13.56 2.30
CA ALA A 192 25.80 14.07 1.25
C ALA A 192 27.05 14.73 1.87
N GLU A 193 28.19 14.61 1.19
CA GLU A 193 29.42 15.31 1.60
C GLU A 193 29.26 16.81 1.28
N GLU A 194 29.45 17.65 2.29
CA GLU A 194 29.32 19.10 2.20
C GLU A 194 30.24 19.77 3.24
N SER A 195 30.29 21.11 3.30
CA SER A 195 31.21 21.87 4.17
C SER A 195 30.60 23.07 4.92
N TYR A 196 29.29 23.27 4.82
CA TYR A 196 28.50 24.20 5.60
C TYR A 196 28.39 23.71 7.06
N GLY A 197 28.43 24.64 8.02
CA GLY A 197 28.21 24.32 9.43
C GLY A 197 28.99 23.10 9.94
N ALA A 198 28.26 22.04 10.30
CA ALA A 198 28.82 20.77 10.75
C ALA A 198 29.14 19.86 9.55
N LYS A 199 30.34 20.04 9.00
CA LYS A 199 30.85 19.31 7.82
C LYS A 199 30.42 17.83 7.72
N GLY A 200 29.76 17.51 6.62
CA GLY A 200 29.41 16.15 6.21
C GLY A 200 28.19 15.58 6.92
N ASP A 201 27.38 16.44 7.55
CA ASP A 201 26.11 16.06 8.16
C ASP A 201 24.93 16.07 7.18
N GLY A 202 25.19 16.46 5.92
CA GLY A 202 24.24 16.46 4.81
C GLY A 202 23.30 17.66 4.80
N ILE A 203 23.53 18.67 5.66
CA ILE A 203 22.69 19.87 5.78
C ILE A 203 23.43 21.09 5.21
N VAL A 204 22.74 21.84 4.35
CA VAL A 204 23.17 23.21 3.98
C VAL A 204 22.00 24.15 4.24
N HIS A 205 22.21 25.16 5.09
CA HIS A 205 21.18 26.16 5.39
C HIS A 205 21.46 27.45 4.61
N VAL A 206 20.49 27.86 3.79
CA VAL A 206 20.59 29.01 2.90
C VAL A 206 19.47 30.02 3.17
N LYS A 207 19.74 31.28 2.86
CA LYS A 207 18.73 32.35 2.90
C LYS A 207 18.51 32.93 1.51
N LEU A 208 17.26 32.86 1.04
CA LEU A 208 16.88 33.39 -0.26
C LEU A 208 16.46 34.86 -0.16
N GLY A 209 16.83 35.66 -1.16
CA GLY A 209 16.66 37.10 -1.18
C GLY A 209 15.24 37.61 -1.49
N TYR A 210 14.20 36.80 -1.26
CA TYR A 210 12.81 37.14 -1.52
C TYR A 210 11.86 36.58 -0.46
N PRO A 211 10.62 37.10 -0.34
CA PRO A 211 9.62 36.61 0.62
C PRO A 211 9.18 35.17 0.34
N HIS A 212 8.71 34.46 1.35
CA HIS A 212 8.15 33.12 1.17
C HIS A 212 6.96 33.18 0.19
N PRO A 213 6.91 32.34 -0.86
CA PRO A 213 5.89 32.45 -1.91
C PRO A 213 4.49 32.06 -1.46
N ASN A 214 4.38 31.32 -0.35
CA ASN A 214 3.13 30.92 0.31
C ASN A 214 2.18 30.22 -0.68
N THR A 215 2.67 29.18 -1.35
CA THR A 215 1.89 28.50 -2.40
C THR A 215 0.72 27.70 -1.83
N GLY A 216 0.72 27.42 -0.52
CA GLY A 216 -0.30 26.64 0.16
C GLY A 216 -0.43 25.27 -0.50
N GLY A 217 -1.67 24.89 -0.83
CA GLY A 217 -1.96 23.65 -1.56
C GLY A 217 -1.58 23.63 -3.04
N ASN A 218 -0.96 24.68 -3.59
CA ASN A 218 -0.52 24.69 -4.98
C ASN A 218 0.97 24.35 -5.08
N THR A 219 1.34 23.69 -6.18
CA THR A 219 2.73 23.41 -6.57
C THR A 219 3.00 23.93 -7.99
N GLY A 220 4.23 24.39 -8.26
CA GLY A 220 4.60 24.86 -9.58
C GLY A 220 5.87 25.71 -9.65
N ALA A 221 5.89 26.70 -10.55
CA ALA A 221 7.09 27.47 -10.87
C ALA A 221 7.74 28.19 -9.68
N ALA A 222 6.95 28.61 -8.68
CA ALA A 222 7.46 29.22 -7.46
C ALA A 222 8.25 28.21 -6.61
N ASN A 223 7.76 26.98 -6.48
CA ASN A 223 8.44 25.87 -5.79
C ASN A 223 9.76 25.51 -6.48
N GLN A 224 9.72 25.37 -7.81
CA GLN A 224 10.93 25.10 -8.60
C GLN A 224 11.97 26.23 -8.49
N LYS A 225 11.53 27.49 -8.38
CA LYS A 225 12.42 28.62 -8.17
C LYS A 225 13.15 28.53 -6.82
N ILE A 226 12.46 28.11 -5.76
CA ILE A 226 13.09 27.86 -4.45
C ILE A 226 14.25 26.87 -4.61
N VAL A 227 14.02 25.75 -5.30
CA VAL A 227 15.03 24.71 -5.48
C VAL A 227 16.24 25.21 -6.28
N ARG A 228 16.00 25.90 -7.40
CA ARG A 228 17.07 26.48 -8.24
C ARG A 228 17.91 27.52 -7.50
N ASP A 229 17.27 28.35 -6.69
CA ASP A 229 17.99 29.41 -5.98
C ASP A 229 18.70 28.83 -4.74
N ALA A 230 18.12 27.84 -4.07
CA ALA A 230 18.73 27.15 -2.94
C ALA A 230 19.97 26.34 -3.35
N ILE A 231 19.90 25.59 -4.46
CA ILE A 231 21.05 24.82 -4.95
C ILE A 231 22.21 25.75 -5.35
N ALA A 232 21.91 26.87 -6.00
CA ALA A 232 22.90 27.87 -6.37
C ALA A 232 23.53 28.55 -5.14
N ALA A 233 22.75 28.77 -4.08
CA ALA A 233 23.27 29.30 -2.82
C ALA A 233 24.10 28.26 -2.02
N ALA A 234 23.86 26.96 -2.24
CA ALA A 234 24.59 25.87 -1.60
C ALA A 234 25.92 25.51 -2.30
N ASP A 235 26.09 25.89 -3.58
CA ASP A 235 27.28 25.62 -4.40
C ASP A 235 28.64 25.90 -3.72
N PRO A 236 28.84 26.99 -2.96
CA PRO A 236 30.11 27.22 -2.27
C PRO A 236 30.48 26.16 -1.23
N TYR A 237 29.51 25.35 -0.78
CA TYR A 237 29.66 24.37 0.30
C TYR A 237 29.65 22.91 -0.19
N VAL A 238 29.14 22.67 -1.40
CA VAL A 238 28.91 21.33 -1.94
C VAL A 238 29.65 21.19 -3.27
N ASN A 239 30.54 20.21 -3.37
CA ASN A 239 31.17 19.87 -4.64
C ASN A 239 30.31 18.84 -5.39
N PHE A 240 29.43 19.29 -6.28
CA PHE A 240 28.53 18.44 -7.06
C PHE A 240 29.29 17.47 -7.97
N ALA A 241 30.49 17.81 -8.43
CA ALA A 241 31.30 16.91 -9.23
C ALA A 241 31.70 15.62 -8.51
N SER A 242 31.67 15.60 -7.17
CA SER A 242 31.96 14.42 -6.38
C SER A 242 30.85 13.35 -6.42
N PHE A 243 29.65 13.73 -6.84
CA PHE A 243 28.51 12.81 -6.95
C PHE A 243 28.33 12.21 -8.34
N ASP A 244 29.02 12.69 -9.38
CA ASP A 244 29.07 12.04 -10.71
C ASP A 244 29.98 10.80 -10.63
N THR A 245 29.46 9.74 -10.01
CA THR A 245 30.15 8.49 -9.73
C THR A 245 30.32 7.61 -10.95
N ASN A 246 29.45 7.77 -11.96
CA ASN A 246 29.50 7.03 -13.21
C ASN A 246 30.34 7.74 -14.30
N ASN A 247 30.77 8.98 -14.05
CA ASN A 247 31.56 9.85 -14.94
C ASN A 247 30.89 10.16 -16.29
N ASP A 248 29.56 10.25 -16.33
CA ASP A 248 28.80 10.61 -17.54
C ASP A 248 28.61 12.12 -17.72
N GLY A 249 29.12 12.93 -16.77
CA GLY A 249 29.03 14.38 -16.76
C GLY A 249 27.75 14.92 -16.12
N LYS A 250 26.89 14.04 -15.59
CA LYS A 250 25.63 14.38 -14.94
C LYS A 250 25.62 13.89 -13.50
N VAL A 251 24.85 14.58 -12.66
CA VAL A 251 24.49 14.09 -11.32
C VAL A 251 22.99 13.86 -11.34
N THR A 252 22.59 12.60 -11.15
CA THR A 252 21.18 12.21 -11.18
C THR A 252 20.73 11.67 -9.83
N ARG A 253 19.43 11.36 -9.70
CA ARG A 253 18.89 10.73 -8.49
C ARG A 253 19.53 9.37 -8.15
N ASP A 254 20.15 8.71 -9.14
CA ASP A 254 20.89 7.46 -8.88
C ASP A 254 22.11 7.72 -7.99
N GLU A 255 22.54 8.97 -7.85
CA GLU A 255 23.77 9.36 -7.18
C GLU A 255 23.52 10.29 -5.99
N LEU A 256 22.62 11.26 -6.15
CA LEU A 256 22.29 12.26 -5.13
C LEU A 256 20.79 12.52 -5.07
N PHE A 257 20.21 12.35 -3.88
CA PHE A 257 18.86 12.82 -3.57
C PHE A 257 18.89 14.26 -3.07
N LEU A 258 17.94 15.07 -3.53
CA LEU A 258 17.80 16.46 -3.13
C LEU A 258 16.50 16.64 -2.34
N VAL A 259 16.60 17.26 -1.16
CA VAL A 259 15.45 17.65 -0.36
C VAL A 259 15.57 19.13 0.01
N THR A 260 14.52 19.91 -0.18
CA THR A 260 14.43 21.28 0.34
C THR A 260 13.40 21.33 1.47
N VAL A 261 13.81 21.74 2.66
CA VAL A 261 12.89 22.05 3.76
C VAL A 261 12.80 23.56 3.90
N THR A 262 11.60 24.12 3.78
CA THR A 262 11.38 25.56 3.81
C THR A 262 10.85 26.03 5.15
N ALA A 263 11.33 27.19 5.60
CA ALA A 263 10.78 27.88 6.76
C ALA A 263 9.28 28.16 6.54
N GLY A 264 8.45 27.92 7.55
CA GLY A 264 6.98 27.97 7.43
C GLY A 264 6.29 26.63 7.65
N TYR A 265 5.05 26.51 7.20
CA TYR A 265 4.16 25.38 7.52
C TYR A 265 4.02 24.39 6.36
N GLU A 266 3.84 23.11 6.72
CA GLU A 266 3.47 22.06 5.78
C GLU A 266 1.95 22.02 5.61
N ALA A 267 1.49 22.38 4.42
CA ALA A 267 0.07 22.49 4.11
C ALA A 267 -0.64 21.12 4.16
N ALA A 268 0.06 20.01 3.88
CA ALA A 268 -0.51 18.66 3.93
C ALA A 268 -0.86 18.18 5.35
N TYR A 269 -0.24 18.78 6.38
CA TYR A 269 -0.52 18.47 7.77
C TYR A 269 -1.73 19.26 8.29
N SER A 270 -1.69 20.59 8.14
CA SER A 270 -2.77 21.47 8.54
C SER A 270 -2.86 22.70 7.62
N GLY A 271 -4.06 23.01 7.14
CA GLY A 271 -4.25 24.17 6.25
C GLY A 271 -4.17 25.52 6.96
N GLY A 272 -4.15 25.56 8.30
CA GLY A 272 -4.25 26.80 9.09
C GLY A 272 -2.96 27.61 9.21
N GLY A 273 -1.80 27.02 8.93
CA GLY A 273 -0.49 27.67 9.05
C GLY A 273 -0.11 28.47 7.79
N THR A 274 0.38 29.70 7.98
CA THR A 274 0.91 30.54 6.89
C THR A 274 2.19 31.25 7.35
N PRO A 275 3.19 31.45 6.46
CA PRO A 275 3.20 31.00 5.09
C PRO A 275 3.44 29.48 4.98
N SER A 276 2.91 28.83 3.94
CA SER A 276 2.97 27.38 3.76
C SER A 276 3.17 26.95 2.31
N LEU A 277 3.56 25.70 2.15
CA LEU A 277 3.56 24.96 0.89
C LEU A 277 3.16 23.50 1.15
N TRP A 278 2.74 22.79 0.11
CA TRP A 278 2.39 21.38 0.19
C TRP A 278 3.59 20.50 -0.18
N ALA A 279 3.83 19.45 0.61
CA ALA A 279 4.92 18.53 0.34
C ALA A 279 4.74 17.78 -0.98
N HIS A 280 5.77 17.76 -1.81
CA HIS A 280 5.72 17.13 -3.11
C HIS A 280 7.11 16.76 -3.61
N ARG A 281 7.13 15.88 -4.61
CA ARG A 281 8.31 15.57 -5.40
C ARG A 281 8.13 16.02 -6.86
N TRP A 282 9.15 16.68 -7.42
CA TRP A 282 9.10 17.22 -8.78
C TRP A 282 10.51 17.37 -9.41
N SER A 283 10.60 17.86 -10.66
CA SER A 283 11.83 18.33 -11.33
C SER A 283 11.89 19.86 -11.51
N ALA A 284 12.94 20.52 -11.02
CA ALA A 284 13.19 21.94 -11.29
C ALA A 284 14.06 22.17 -12.55
N GLY A 285 14.19 21.15 -13.41
CA GLY A 285 15.04 21.13 -14.60
C GLY A 285 16.47 20.69 -14.29
N THR A 286 17.44 21.29 -14.97
CA THR A 286 18.86 21.04 -14.72
C THR A 286 19.59 22.32 -14.33
N TRP A 287 20.69 22.16 -13.60
CA TRP A 287 21.55 23.26 -13.19
C TRP A 287 23.03 22.89 -13.40
N GLN A 288 23.87 23.88 -13.70
CA GLN A 288 25.30 23.67 -13.94
C GLN A 288 26.08 24.04 -12.67
N GLY A 289 26.76 23.05 -12.08
CA GLY A 289 27.59 23.23 -10.88
C GLY A 289 28.84 22.36 -10.96
N ASP A 290 29.98 22.90 -10.56
CA ASP A 290 31.28 22.20 -10.58
C ASP A 290 31.65 21.50 -11.90
N GLY A 291 31.20 22.08 -13.03
CA GLY A 291 31.41 21.49 -14.36
C GLY A 291 30.56 20.24 -14.67
N LYS A 292 29.51 19.97 -13.88
CA LYS A 292 28.52 18.92 -14.11
C LYS A 292 27.14 19.49 -14.38
N THR A 293 26.32 18.69 -15.07
CA THR A 293 24.88 18.92 -15.18
C THR A 293 24.14 18.20 -14.06
N VAL A 294 23.64 18.94 -13.07
CA VAL A 294 22.87 18.39 -11.95
C VAL A 294 21.39 18.36 -12.32
N ASN A 295 20.77 17.17 -12.28
CA ASN A 295 19.33 17.04 -12.41
C ASN A 295 18.66 17.44 -11.10
N LEU A 296 17.78 18.43 -11.15
CA LEU A 296 17.09 18.94 -9.96
C LEU A 296 15.78 18.18 -9.73
N GLU A 297 15.85 16.85 -9.63
CA GLU A 297 14.76 16.06 -9.07
C GLU A 297 14.79 16.19 -7.55
N TYR A 298 13.72 16.70 -6.96
CA TYR A 298 13.70 17.14 -5.56
C TYR A 298 12.44 16.71 -4.82
N ILE A 299 12.56 16.64 -3.50
CA ILE A 299 11.44 16.67 -2.54
C ILE A 299 11.41 18.05 -1.90
N GLN A 300 10.24 18.64 -1.73
CA GLN A 300 10.07 19.88 -0.98
C GLN A 300 9.00 19.72 0.09
N GLN A 301 9.21 20.26 1.29
CA GLN A 301 8.22 20.30 2.37
C GLN A 301 8.41 21.51 3.29
N GLY A 302 7.37 21.86 4.04
CA GLY A 302 7.44 22.84 5.13
C GLY A 302 8.08 22.29 6.41
N GLU A 303 8.68 23.15 7.23
CA GLU A 303 9.36 22.73 8.47
C GLU A 303 8.40 22.42 9.64
N ASN A 304 7.21 23.04 9.66
CA ASN A 304 6.25 22.96 10.78
C ASN A 304 5.03 22.11 10.44
N HIS A 305 4.72 21.15 11.32
CA HIS A 305 3.42 20.48 11.40
C HIS A 305 2.66 21.09 12.60
N GLY A 306 1.73 22.01 12.33
CA GLY A 306 1.04 22.74 13.39
C GLY A 306 2.03 23.49 14.30
N ASP A 307 2.09 23.16 15.58
CA ASP A 307 2.98 23.79 16.56
C ASP A 307 4.33 23.07 16.78
N HIS A 308 4.55 21.93 16.12
CA HIS A 308 5.74 21.10 16.26
C HIS A 308 6.49 20.91 14.92
N MET A 309 7.69 20.35 15.01
CA MET A 309 8.52 20.04 13.84
C MET A 309 7.81 19.01 12.96
N ALA A 310 7.94 19.14 11.64
CA ALA A 310 7.41 18.15 10.72
C ALA A 310 7.85 16.73 11.11
N THR A 311 6.88 15.82 11.13
CA THR A 311 7.13 14.40 11.42
C THR A 311 7.72 13.71 10.20
N MET A 312 8.30 12.52 10.40
CA MET A 312 9.03 11.82 9.33
C MET A 312 8.14 11.22 8.24
N GLY A 313 6.83 11.07 8.46
CA GLY A 313 5.91 10.35 7.57
C GLY A 313 5.89 10.86 6.14
N VAL A 314 5.78 12.18 5.99
CA VAL A 314 5.86 12.87 4.69
C VAL A 314 7.22 12.63 4.06
N LEU A 315 8.30 12.88 4.81
CA LEU A 315 9.67 12.68 4.32
C LEU A 315 9.92 11.28 3.78
N VAL A 316 9.50 10.23 4.50
CA VAL A 316 9.72 8.85 4.05
C VAL A 316 8.82 8.49 2.87
N HIS A 317 7.60 9.02 2.79
CA HIS A 317 6.70 8.82 1.66
C HIS A 317 7.28 9.42 0.37
N GLU A 318 7.66 10.69 0.41
CA GLU A 318 8.25 11.39 -0.73
C GLU A 318 9.57 10.77 -1.19
N THR A 319 10.37 10.29 -0.24
CA THR A 319 11.60 9.54 -0.55
C THR A 319 11.30 8.23 -1.29
N GLY A 320 10.12 7.63 -1.09
CA GLY A 320 9.65 6.46 -1.82
C GLY A 320 9.54 6.72 -3.33
N HIS A 321 9.10 7.92 -3.72
CA HIS A 321 9.03 8.33 -5.12
C HIS A 321 10.42 8.50 -5.76
N LEU A 322 11.43 8.94 -5.00
CA LEU A 322 12.80 8.97 -5.50
C LEU A 322 13.33 7.56 -5.83
N PHE A 323 12.84 6.53 -5.15
CA PHE A 323 13.13 5.13 -5.50
C PHE A 323 12.32 4.59 -6.69
N GLY A 324 11.35 5.36 -7.21
CA GLY A 324 10.50 5.00 -8.35
C GLY A 324 9.20 4.29 -7.97
N LEU A 325 8.74 4.40 -6.71
CA LEU A 325 7.41 3.92 -6.33
C LEU A 325 6.33 4.94 -6.69
N PRO A 326 5.16 4.50 -7.21
CA PRO A 326 3.99 5.35 -7.38
C PRO A 326 3.21 5.48 -6.06
N ASP A 327 2.24 6.39 -6.05
CA ASP A 327 1.19 6.39 -5.04
C ASP A 327 0.27 5.20 -5.19
N LEU A 328 -0.10 4.65 -4.05
CA LEU A 328 -1.04 3.53 -3.90
C LEU A 328 -2.34 3.96 -3.19
N TYR A 329 -2.47 5.23 -2.80
CA TYR A 329 -3.78 5.81 -2.56
C TYR A 329 -4.46 6.12 -3.89
N ASP A 330 -5.76 6.38 -3.82
CA ASP A 330 -6.52 6.76 -5.00
C ASP A 330 -6.46 8.28 -5.22
N THR A 331 -5.81 8.67 -6.32
CA THR A 331 -5.48 10.06 -6.63
C THR A 331 -6.63 10.89 -7.19
N ASP A 332 -7.80 10.30 -7.46
CA ASP A 332 -9.03 11.07 -7.76
C ASP A 332 -10.05 11.03 -6.60
N TYR A 333 -9.69 10.38 -5.48
CA TYR A 333 -10.38 10.36 -4.20
C TYR A 333 -11.75 9.67 -4.18
N SER A 334 -12.11 8.90 -5.20
CA SER A 334 -13.31 8.05 -5.10
C SER A 334 -13.13 6.91 -4.09
N SER A 335 -11.89 6.47 -3.83
CA SER A 335 -11.55 5.45 -2.83
C SER A 335 -10.37 5.84 -1.93
N MET A 336 -9.90 4.89 -1.11
CA MET A 336 -8.68 5.00 -0.29
C MET A 336 -7.46 4.36 -0.96
N GLY A 337 -7.60 3.72 -2.12
CA GLY A 337 -6.59 2.80 -2.67
C GLY A 337 -6.25 1.71 -1.66
N VAL A 338 -4.98 1.58 -1.25
CA VAL A 338 -4.57 0.65 -0.17
C VAL A 338 -4.68 1.26 1.25
N GLY A 339 -5.15 2.51 1.37
CA GLY A 339 -5.45 3.18 2.63
C GLY A 339 -4.28 3.17 3.64
N PRO A 340 -4.54 2.88 4.92
CA PRO A 340 -3.50 2.91 5.97
C PRO A 340 -2.51 1.74 5.90
N HIS A 341 -2.62 0.83 4.92
CA HIS A 341 -1.87 -0.42 4.90
C HIS A 341 -0.49 -0.33 4.25
N SER A 342 -0.20 0.78 3.54
CA SER A 342 1.11 1.04 2.92
C SER A 342 1.60 2.45 3.20
N LEU A 343 2.92 2.60 3.32
CA LEU A 343 3.58 3.92 3.32
C LEU A 343 3.22 4.74 2.08
N MET A 344 3.10 4.12 0.90
CA MET A 344 2.80 4.83 -0.36
C MET A 344 1.32 5.24 -0.47
N ALA A 345 0.60 5.25 0.65
CA ALA A 345 -0.79 5.64 0.78
C ALA A 345 -0.99 6.37 2.12
N GLY A 346 -2.19 6.28 2.72
CA GLY A 346 -2.48 6.91 4.02
C GLY A 346 -1.66 6.39 5.20
N GLY A 347 -0.90 5.31 5.02
CA GLY A 347 0.00 4.76 6.04
C GLY A 347 1.18 5.68 6.38
N SER A 348 1.49 6.68 5.54
CA SER A 348 2.46 7.74 5.85
C SER A 348 2.09 8.55 7.09
N TRP A 349 0.79 8.64 7.41
CA TRP A 349 0.27 9.35 8.58
C TRP A 349 0.15 8.49 9.85
N GLY A 350 0.63 7.25 9.80
CA GLY A 350 0.64 6.35 10.96
C GLY A 350 1.22 7.00 12.22
N SER A 351 0.57 6.74 13.36
CA SER A 351 1.10 7.13 14.66
C SER A 351 0.88 6.05 15.71
N TYR A 352 1.82 5.94 16.64
CA TYR A 352 1.76 4.99 17.75
C TYR A 352 1.78 5.71 19.09
N GLY A 353 0.96 5.25 20.04
CA GLY A 353 0.79 5.89 21.34
C GLY A 353 0.20 7.30 21.21
N ASN A 354 0.72 8.22 22.03
CA ASN A 354 0.29 9.64 22.06
C ASN A 354 1.11 10.54 21.13
N ASN A 355 1.83 9.94 20.16
CA ASN A 355 2.63 10.70 19.22
C ASN A 355 1.78 11.29 18.08
N TYR A 356 2.32 12.36 17.49
CA TYR A 356 1.72 13.09 16.36
C TYR A 356 1.56 12.22 15.11
N ALA A 357 0.63 12.60 14.23
CA ALA A 357 0.44 11.91 12.96
C ALA A 357 1.73 11.93 12.12
N GLY A 358 2.02 10.81 11.46
CA GLY A 358 3.24 10.61 10.69
C GLY A 358 4.52 10.45 11.52
N SER A 359 4.44 10.33 12.84
CA SER A 359 5.61 10.01 13.67
C SER A 359 6.06 8.55 13.50
N THR A 360 5.13 7.67 13.13
CA THR A 360 5.33 6.22 13.03
C THR A 360 4.65 5.74 11.74
N PRO A 361 5.13 6.17 10.56
CA PRO A 361 4.56 5.74 9.28
C PRO A 361 4.64 4.23 9.16
N VAL A 362 3.61 3.56 8.66
CA VAL A 362 3.58 2.08 8.54
C VAL A 362 4.63 1.57 7.55
N TYR A 363 4.87 0.27 7.51
CA TYR A 363 5.75 -0.29 6.48
C TYR A 363 5.17 -0.15 5.08
N MET A 364 6.04 -0.07 4.08
CA MET A 364 5.68 -0.34 2.68
C MET A 364 5.01 -1.71 2.54
N ASP A 365 4.05 -1.83 1.62
CA ASP A 365 3.41 -3.09 1.26
C ASP A 365 4.37 -4.09 0.59
N ALA A 366 3.92 -5.33 0.42
CA ALA A 366 4.72 -6.40 -0.17
C ALA A 366 5.15 -6.10 -1.62
N TRP A 367 4.29 -5.44 -2.41
CA TRP A 367 4.59 -5.12 -3.80
C TRP A 367 5.68 -4.05 -3.89
N SER A 368 5.59 -2.99 -3.09
CA SER A 368 6.60 -1.93 -3.02
C SER A 368 7.99 -2.51 -2.67
N LYS A 369 8.07 -3.38 -1.65
CA LYS A 369 9.33 -4.04 -1.27
C LYS A 369 9.85 -4.99 -2.35
N TYR A 370 8.96 -5.70 -3.04
CA TYR A 370 9.30 -6.58 -4.16
C TYR A 370 9.84 -5.78 -5.35
N LYS A 371 9.16 -4.68 -5.71
CA LYS A 371 9.52 -3.78 -6.81
C LYS A 371 10.91 -3.18 -6.62
N LEU A 372 11.25 -2.82 -5.39
CA LEU A 372 12.56 -2.29 -5.01
C LEU A 372 13.63 -3.38 -4.79
N GLY A 373 13.28 -4.67 -4.92
CA GLY A 373 14.22 -5.78 -4.70
C GLY A 373 14.61 -6.00 -3.23
N TRP A 374 13.92 -5.35 -2.30
CA TRP A 374 14.17 -5.52 -0.85
C TRP A 374 13.64 -6.84 -0.31
N VAL A 375 12.69 -7.46 -1.01
CA VAL A 375 12.30 -8.85 -0.77
C VAL A 375 12.28 -9.59 -2.10
N LYS A 376 12.81 -10.82 -2.11
CA LYS A 376 12.65 -11.75 -3.22
C LYS A 376 11.56 -12.74 -2.84
N PRO A 377 10.37 -12.68 -3.45
CA PRO A 377 9.29 -13.60 -3.12
C PRO A 377 9.64 -15.04 -3.45
N THR A 378 9.10 -15.98 -2.66
CA THR A 378 9.02 -17.39 -3.05
C THR A 378 7.89 -17.53 -4.06
N GLU A 379 8.21 -17.85 -5.31
CA GLU A 379 7.21 -18.01 -6.35
C GLU A 379 6.52 -19.38 -6.30
N VAL A 380 5.20 -19.37 -6.53
CA VAL A 380 4.35 -20.55 -6.65
C VAL A 380 3.63 -20.47 -7.98
N SER A 381 3.93 -21.41 -8.87
CA SER A 381 3.36 -21.43 -10.23
C SER A 381 2.94 -22.83 -10.69
N ALA A 382 3.31 -23.87 -9.94
CA ALA A 382 2.90 -25.24 -10.25
C ALA A 382 1.57 -25.57 -9.57
N ASN A 383 0.72 -26.32 -10.26
CA ASN A 383 -0.49 -26.88 -9.67
C ASN A 383 -0.11 -27.79 -8.50
N GLY A 384 -0.81 -27.64 -7.38
CA GLY A 384 -0.51 -28.40 -6.17
C GLY A 384 -1.02 -27.73 -4.90
N SER A 385 -0.77 -28.42 -3.78
CA SER A 385 -1.03 -27.92 -2.43
C SER A 385 0.31 -27.69 -1.72
N TYR A 386 0.47 -26.51 -1.14
CA TYR A 386 1.70 -26.04 -0.51
C TYR A 386 1.40 -25.46 0.86
N THR A 387 2.37 -25.54 1.76
CA THR A 387 2.32 -24.86 3.06
C THR A 387 3.55 -23.97 3.19
N TYR A 388 3.33 -22.69 3.43
CA TYR A 388 4.38 -21.71 3.65
C TYR A 388 4.30 -21.17 5.07
N THR A 389 5.45 -20.86 5.67
CA THR A 389 5.52 -20.04 6.88
C THR A 389 5.87 -18.62 6.46
N LEU A 390 4.98 -17.66 6.71
CA LEU A 390 5.19 -16.24 6.46
C LEU A 390 5.58 -15.55 7.77
N ASN A 391 6.78 -14.99 7.81
CA ASN A 391 7.26 -14.22 8.95
C ASN A 391 7.00 -12.73 8.71
N THR A 392 6.45 -12.05 9.71
CA THR A 392 6.37 -10.59 9.70
C THR A 392 7.78 -9.99 9.82
N ILE A 393 7.96 -8.74 9.38
CA ILE A 393 9.17 -7.98 9.73
C ILE A 393 9.30 -7.94 11.25
N GLN A 394 10.50 -8.24 11.75
CA GLN A 394 10.86 -8.11 13.16
C GLN A 394 12.12 -7.26 13.21
N PRO A 395 12.13 -6.10 13.90
CA PRO A 395 13.35 -5.27 13.99
C PRO A 395 14.57 -6.03 14.53
N SER A 396 14.35 -7.03 15.38
CA SER A 396 15.39 -7.91 15.93
C SER A 396 15.93 -8.95 14.92
N ASN A 397 15.19 -9.24 13.85
CA ASN A 397 15.59 -10.18 12.80
C ASN A 397 14.86 -9.85 11.47
N PRO A 398 15.17 -8.71 10.84
CA PRO A 398 14.38 -8.22 9.71
C PRO A 398 14.58 -9.09 8.47
N SER A 399 15.71 -9.81 8.37
CA SER A 399 16.00 -10.77 7.29
C SER A 399 15.11 -12.02 7.29
N ALA A 400 14.37 -12.29 8.38
CA ALA A 400 13.41 -13.39 8.42
C ALA A 400 12.13 -13.11 7.63
N TYR A 401 11.82 -11.83 7.38
CA TYR A 401 10.64 -11.43 6.61
C TYR A 401 10.67 -12.06 5.21
N ASN A 402 9.53 -12.61 4.80
CA ASN A 402 9.39 -13.26 3.51
C ASN A 402 7.99 -13.06 2.94
N VAL A 403 7.92 -13.12 1.61
CA VAL A 403 6.69 -12.97 0.82
C VAL A 403 6.54 -14.18 -0.08
N VAL A 404 5.31 -14.62 -0.31
CA VAL A 404 4.99 -15.64 -1.31
C VAL A 404 4.28 -14.96 -2.47
N LYS A 405 4.71 -15.25 -3.71
CA LYS A 405 4.09 -14.74 -4.94
C LYS A 405 3.39 -15.89 -5.66
N ILE A 406 2.10 -15.73 -5.95
CA ILE A 406 1.29 -16.70 -6.70
C ILE A 406 0.90 -16.08 -8.03
N ASN A 407 1.45 -16.59 -9.13
CA ASN A 407 1.14 -16.07 -10.45
C ASN A 407 -0.25 -16.53 -10.91
N THR A 408 -1.00 -15.64 -11.54
CA THR A 408 -2.21 -16.03 -12.28
C THR A 408 -1.85 -16.47 -13.70
N SER A 409 -2.84 -16.96 -14.45
CA SER A 409 -2.71 -17.21 -15.89
C SER A 409 -2.63 -15.92 -16.72
N THR A 410 -3.03 -14.78 -16.15
CA THR A 410 -3.03 -13.49 -16.83
C THR A 410 -1.66 -12.82 -16.61
N PRO A 411 -0.87 -12.55 -17.68
CA PRO A 411 0.41 -11.89 -17.54
C PRO A 411 0.29 -10.53 -16.83
N GLY A 412 1.16 -10.27 -15.87
CA GLY A 412 1.14 -9.05 -15.07
C GLY A 412 0.21 -9.10 -13.84
N GLN A 413 -0.69 -10.09 -13.75
CA GLN A 413 -1.56 -10.29 -12.59
C GLN A 413 -1.07 -11.42 -11.68
N PHE A 414 -0.95 -11.15 -10.38
CA PHE A 414 -0.52 -12.11 -9.37
C PHE A 414 -0.95 -11.71 -7.96
N PHE A 415 -0.88 -12.66 -7.02
CA PHE A 415 -1.09 -12.40 -5.61
C PHE A 415 0.23 -12.39 -4.83
N LEU A 416 0.40 -11.45 -3.89
CA LEU A 416 1.47 -11.47 -2.89
C LEU A 416 0.88 -11.71 -1.51
N LEU A 417 1.48 -12.63 -0.77
CA LEU A 417 1.08 -12.94 0.61
C LEU A 417 2.18 -12.45 1.55
N GLU A 418 1.80 -11.64 2.53
CA GLU A 418 2.69 -11.21 3.60
C GLU A 418 2.02 -11.32 4.97
N ASN A 419 2.83 -11.50 6.02
CA ASN A 419 2.35 -11.45 7.40
C ASN A 419 2.58 -10.05 7.98
N ARG A 420 1.51 -9.42 8.48
CA ARG A 420 1.50 -8.10 9.13
C ARG A 420 1.29 -8.26 10.63
N GLY A 421 2.39 -8.23 11.40
CA GLY A 421 2.39 -8.57 12.83
C GLY A 421 2.30 -7.39 13.82
N PHE A 422 2.11 -6.15 13.37
CA PHE A 422 2.04 -4.93 14.20
C PHE A 422 3.26 -4.71 15.10
N VAL A 423 4.45 -4.80 14.51
CA VAL A 423 5.72 -4.58 15.21
C VAL A 423 6.58 -3.56 14.47
N GLY A 424 7.53 -2.93 15.18
CA GLY A 424 8.30 -1.81 14.64
C GLY A 424 7.36 -0.70 14.18
N TYR A 425 7.54 -0.19 12.97
CA TYR A 425 6.69 0.87 12.42
C TYR A 425 5.22 0.45 12.17
N ASP A 426 4.94 -0.84 11.94
CA ASP A 426 3.58 -1.35 11.75
C ASP A 426 2.72 -1.33 13.02
N ARG A 427 3.29 -1.01 14.20
CA ARG A 427 2.49 -0.76 15.42
C ARG A 427 1.45 0.34 15.22
N ALA A 428 1.70 1.29 14.33
CA ALA A 428 0.73 2.34 14.00
C ALA A 428 -0.59 1.79 13.42
N LEU A 429 -0.58 0.59 12.84
CA LEU A 429 -1.79 -0.06 12.34
C LEU A 429 -2.79 -0.38 13.46
N GLU A 430 -2.36 -0.53 14.72
CA GLU A 430 -3.28 -0.73 15.85
C GLU A 430 -4.31 0.41 15.95
N LYS A 431 -3.84 1.65 15.75
CA LYS A 431 -4.67 2.85 15.73
C LYS A 431 -5.34 3.05 14.38
N SER A 432 -4.58 2.95 13.28
CA SER A 432 -5.11 3.22 11.94
C SER A 432 -6.21 2.25 11.51
N LEU A 433 -6.19 1.01 12.01
CA LEU A 433 -7.18 -0.01 11.70
C LEU A 433 -8.33 -0.08 12.72
N ASN A 434 -8.40 0.87 13.66
CA ASN A 434 -9.48 1.02 14.62
C ASN A 434 -9.86 -0.31 15.31
N GLY A 435 -8.87 -0.98 15.90
CA GLY A 435 -9.06 -2.27 16.57
C GLY A 435 -8.94 -3.51 15.67
N GLY A 436 -8.60 -3.35 14.39
CA GLY A 436 -8.18 -4.43 13.48
C GLY A 436 -7.07 -5.31 14.08
N LYS A 437 -6.89 -6.52 13.54
CA LYS A 437 -5.95 -7.51 14.09
C LYS A 437 -4.85 -7.85 13.10
N PRO A 438 -3.63 -8.18 13.57
CA PRO A 438 -2.56 -8.68 12.71
C PRO A 438 -2.97 -9.98 12.02
N GLY A 439 -2.33 -10.29 10.89
CA GLY A 439 -2.64 -11.48 10.11
C GLY A 439 -1.96 -11.48 8.75
N ILE A 440 -2.48 -12.31 7.85
CA ILE A 440 -2.00 -12.38 6.47
C ILE A 440 -2.70 -11.32 5.63
N ALA A 441 -1.93 -10.42 5.02
CA ALA A 441 -2.37 -9.56 3.94
C ALA A 441 -2.22 -10.31 2.61
N ILE A 442 -3.25 -10.25 1.78
CA ILE A 442 -3.22 -10.76 0.41
C ILE A 442 -3.35 -9.57 -0.52
N TRP A 443 -2.30 -9.32 -1.31
CA TRP A 443 -2.26 -8.23 -2.27
C TRP A 443 -2.54 -8.79 -3.66
N HIS A 444 -3.54 -8.27 -4.35
CA HIS A 444 -3.77 -8.55 -5.76
C HIS A 444 -3.10 -7.46 -6.57
N VAL A 445 -2.13 -7.86 -7.39
CA VAL A 445 -1.31 -6.94 -8.18
C VAL A 445 -1.65 -7.10 -9.64
N ASP A 446 -1.80 -5.99 -10.36
CA ASP A 446 -1.85 -5.92 -11.82
C ASP A 446 -0.84 -4.90 -12.35
N GLU A 447 0.35 -5.37 -12.73
CA GLU A 447 1.44 -4.53 -13.24
C GLU A 447 1.18 -3.95 -14.65
N THR A 448 0.00 -4.22 -15.24
CA THR A 448 -0.45 -3.49 -16.45
C THR A 448 -1.06 -2.13 -16.11
N GLN A 449 -1.40 -1.89 -14.85
CA GLN A 449 -1.92 -0.61 -14.37
C GLN A 449 -0.78 0.31 -13.94
N SER A 450 -1.04 1.61 -13.97
CA SER A 450 -0.07 2.62 -13.53
C SER A 450 -0.29 3.08 -12.09
N GLY A 451 -1.40 2.72 -11.45
CA GLY A 451 -1.75 3.16 -10.08
C GLY A 451 -3.11 2.61 -9.65
N ASN A 452 -3.69 3.23 -8.63
CA ASN A 452 -4.90 2.71 -7.96
C ASN A 452 -6.19 3.52 -8.25
N THR A 453 -6.19 4.40 -9.25
CA THR A 453 -7.35 5.27 -9.58
C THR A 453 -8.52 4.58 -10.26
N ASN A 454 -8.42 3.29 -10.55
CA ASN A 454 -9.55 2.53 -11.07
C ASN A 454 -9.92 1.48 -10.04
N GLU A 455 -11.00 1.70 -9.30
CA GLU A 455 -11.43 0.82 -8.21
C GLU A 455 -11.73 -0.60 -8.71
N ASN A 456 -12.14 -0.73 -9.97
CA ASN A 456 -12.43 -2.02 -10.57
C ASN A 456 -11.16 -2.76 -11.04
N ARG A 457 -10.00 -2.10 -11.05
CA ARG A 457 -8.73 -2.65 -11.53
C ARG A 457 -7.53 -1.80 -11.05
N LYS A 458 -6.98 -2.15 -9.89
CA LYS A 458 -5.87 -1.42 -9.25
C LYS A 458 -4.52 -2.01 -9.62
N LEU A 459 -3.45 -1.20 -9.52
CA LEU A 459 -2.07 -1.70 -9.58
C LEU A 459 -1.76 -2.60 -8.38
N VAL A 460 -2.11 -2.15 -7.18
CA VAL A 460 -2.02 -2.93 -5.95
C VAL A 460 -3.34 -2.81 -5.19
N ASP A 461 -3.99 -3.94 -4.97
CA ASP A 461 -5.24 -4.03 -4.20
C ASP A 461 -5.04 -4.88 -2.95
N LEU A 462 -5.66 -4.48 -1.84
CA LEU A 462 -5.71 -5.33 -0.64
C LEU A 462 -7.01 -6.12 -0.66
N GLU A 463 -6.90 -7.43 -0.74
CA GLU A 463 -8.05 -8.32 -0.66
C GLU A 463 -8.56 -8.35 0.79
N GLU A 464 -9.51 -7.46 1.11
CA GLU A 464 -10.00 -7.21 2.47
C GLU A 464 -10.70 -8.44 3.06
N ALA A 465 -10.09 -9.08 4.07
CA ALA A 465 -10.63 -10.32 4.63
C ALA A 465 -12.09 -10.22 5.09
N ASN A 466 -12.57 -9.05 5.54
CA ASN A 466 -13.94 -8.83 6.02
C ASN A 466 -14.95 -8.43 4.92
N GLU A 467 -14.54 -8.27 3.66
CA GLU A 467 -15.42 -7.77 2.60
C GLU A 467 -16.66 -8.64 2.42
N GLY A 468 -16.50 -9.97 2.47
CA GLY A 468 -17.62 -10.91 2.38
C GLY A 468 -18.61 -10.80 3.53
N THR A 469 -18.13 -10.41 4.71
CA THR A 469 -18.98 -10.21 5.90
C THR A 469 -19.73 -8.88 5.80
N LEU A 470 -19.08 -7.82 5.31
CA LEU A 470 -19.66 -6.49 5.20
C LEU A 470 -20.54 -6.34 3.95
N GLY A 471 -20.27 -7.11 2.91
CA GLY A 471 -20.92 -7.02 1.61
C GLY A 471 -20.34 -5.93 0.70
N TYR A 472 -19.32 -5.19 1.12
CA TYR A 472 -18.64 -4.12 0.37
C TYR A 472 -17.19 -3.95 0.83
N SER A 473 -16.33 -3.41 -0.03
CA SER A 473 -14.95 -3.02 0.31
C SER A 473 -14.94 -1.70 1.08
N GLN A 474 -14.28 -1.66 2.23
CA GLN A 474 -14.17 -0.44 3.02
C GLN A 474 -13.19 0.55 2.39
N LEU A 475 -12.13 0.04 1.76
CA LEU A 475 -11.15 0.87 1.06
C LEU A 475 -11.76 1.52 -0.19
N ASP A 476 -12.60 0.80 -0.94
CA ASP A 476 -13.20 1.31 -2.19
C ASP A 476 -14.37 2.24 -1.97
N THR A 477 -15.09 2.09 -0.86
CA THR A 477 -16.26 2.93 -0.57
C THR A 477 -15.93 4.12 0.32
N ASN A 478 -14.69 4.24 0.80
CA ASN A 478 -14.23 5.27 1.75
C ASN A 478 -15.18 5.44 2.96
N LYS A 479 -15.95 4.38 3.27
CA LYS A 479 -16.84 4.35 4.41
C LYS A 479 -15.99 3.99 5.61
N LYS A 480 -15.77 4.96 6.49
CA LYS A 480 -15.12 4.71 7.79
C LYS A 480 -15.94 3.65 8.52
N GLY A 481 -15.38 2.45 8.63
CA GLY A 481 -15.95 1.40 9.44
C GLY A 481 -15.63 1.60 10.92
N GLU A 482 -16.40 0.91 11.77
CA GLU A 482 -16.08 0.80 13.19
C GLU A 482 -14.77 0.04 13.45
N ARG A 483 -14.30 -0.76 12.48
CA ARG A 483 -13.07 -1.57 12.54
C ARG A 483 -12.64 -2.01 11.14
N TYR A 484 -11.34 -2.09 10.88
CA TYR A 484 -10.76 -2.57 9.61
C TYR A 484 -10.12 -3.96 9.81
N ASP A 485 -10.90 -5.03 9.66
CA ASP A 485 -10.46 -6.43 9.81
C ASP A 485 -10.02 -7.02 8.47
N HIS A 486 -8.99 -6.42 7.87
CA HIS A 486 -8.61 -6.71 6.49
C HIS A 486 -7.64 -7.89 6.33
N TYR A 487 -7.13 -8.46 7.42
CA TYR A 487 -6.14 -9.53 7.37
C TYR A 487 -6.71 -10.90 7.77
N TYR A 488 -6.23 -11.95 7.10
CA TYR A 488 -6.69 -13.32 7.30
C TYR A 488 -5.96 -14.00 8.47
N ALA A 489 -6.71 -14.55 9.43
CA ALA A 489 -6.20 -15.31 10.57
C ALA A 489 -7.33 -16.13 11.23
N SER A 490 -6.99 -17.14 12.05
CA SER A 490 -8.00 -17.89 12.82
C SER A 490 -8.73 -16.99 13.82
N GLY A 491 -10.02 -17.24 14.02
CA GLY A 491 -10.88 -16.38 14.86
C GLY A 491 -11.56 -15.25 14.08
N PHE A 492 -11.23 -15.12 12.79
CA PHE A 492 -11.90 -14.27 11.81
C PHE A 492 -12.01 -15.01 10.46
N ASN A 493 -12.08 -14.30 9.33
CA ASN A 493 -12.04 -14.87 8.00
C ASN A 493 -10.65 -15.47 7.71
N THR A 494 -10.65 -16.75 7.30
CA THR A 494 -9.43 -17.56 7.15
C THR A 494 -9.17 -18.00 5.73
N SER A 495 -10.14 -17.82 4.82
CA SER A 495 -10.13 -18.44 3.50
C SER A 495 -10.30 -17.38 2.41
N PHE A 496 -9.48 -17.49 1.38
CA PHE A 496 -9.51 -16.70 0.16
C PHE A 496 -9.47 -17.65 -1.04
N GLY A 497 -10.30 -17.44 -2.05
CA GLY A 497 -10.40 -18.30 -3.22
C GLY A 497 -11.42 -17.81 -4.24
N PRO A 498 -11.66 -18.57 -5.33
CA PRO A 498 -12.43 -18.03 -6.46
C PRO A 498 -13.91 -17.80 -6.13
N LYS A 499 -14.41 -18.45 -5.09
CA LYS A 499 -15.80 -18.37 -4.61
C LYS A 499 -15.95 -17.57 -3.31
N THR A 500 -14.87 -17.00 -2.78
CA THR A 500 -14.95 -16.14 -1.60
C THR A 500 -15.29 -14.71 -2.02
N LYS A 501 -15.60 -13.88 -1.03
CA LYS A 501 -15.63 -12.42 -1.17
C LYS A 501 -14.63 -11.82 -0.16
N PRO A 502 -13.55 -11.18 -0.63
CA PRO A 502 -13.23 -10.96 -2.04
C PRO A 502 -12.74 -12.24 -2.73
N SER A 503 -12.69 -12.24 -4.07
CA SER A 503 -12.45 -13.43 -4.89
C SER A 503 -11.03 -13.46 -5.44
N SER A 504 -10.43 -14.65 -5.51
CA SER A 504 -9.15 -14.84 -6.19
C SER A 504 -9.25 -14.93 -7.72
N ALA A 505 -10.42 -14.66 -8.32
CA ALA A 505 -10.54 -14.55 -9.76
C ALA A 505 -9.72 -13.37 -10.31
N THR A 506 -9.29 -13.45 -11.57
CA THR A 506 -8.63 -12.31 -12.23
C THR A 506 -9.63 -11.15 -12.41
N TYR A 507 -9.15 -9.94 -12.71
CA TYR A 507 -10.04 -8.81 -13.00
C TYR A 507 -10.97 -9.06 -14.20
N GLU A 508 -10.59 -9.96 -15.11
CA GLU A 508 -11.42 -10.42 -16.24
C GLU A 508 -12.48 -11.46 -15.82
N GLY A 509 -12.56 -11.82 -14.53
CA GLY A 509 -13.47 -12.82 -14.00
C GLY A 509 -13.03 -14.27 -14.24
N THR A 510 -11.77 -14.49 -14.64
CA THR A 510 -11.26 -15.85 -14.86
C THR A 510 -11.00 -16.53 -13.52
N ASP A 511 -11.56 -17.72 -13.32
CA ASP A 511 -11.30 -18.54 -12.15
C ASP A 511 -9.84 -19.01 -12.16
N THR A 512 -9.04 -18.47 -11.24
CA THR A 512 -7.61 -18.76 -11.12
C THR A 512 -7.32 -20.13 -10.51
N LYS A 513 -8.31 -20.76 -9.88
CA LYS A 513 -8.14 -21.97 -9.04
C LYS A 513 -7.12 -21.78 -7.91
N ILE A 514 -6.81 -20.53 -7.54
CA ILE A 514 -5.91 -20.22 -6.43
C ILE A 514 -6.76 -20.14 -5.16
N SER A 515 -6.38 -20.86 -4.11
CA SER A 515 -6.94 -20.65 -2.78
C SER A 515 -5.87 -20.55 -1.71
N VAL A 516 -6.15 -19.74 -0.70
CA VAL A 516 -5.27 -19.47 0.43
C VAL A 516 -6.05 -19.71 1.71
N ASN A 517 -5.46 -20.44 2.65
CA ASN A 517 -6.04 -20.68 3.97
C ASN A 517 -5.03 -20.30 5.06
N ALA A 518 -5.42 -19.34 5.91
CA ALA A 518 -4.66 -18.87 7.06
C ALA A 518 -5.39 -19.21 8.38
N ASN A 519 -5.81 -20.47 8.55
CA ASN A 519 -6.48 -20.93 9.76
C ASN A 519 -5.50 -21.19 10.92
N VAL A 520 -4.74 -20.17 11.28
CA VAL A 520 -3.83 -20.15 12.44
C VAL A 520 -3.95 -18.83 13.20
N PRO A 521 -3.71 -18.80 14.51
CA PRO A 521 -3.70 -17.55 15.26
C PRO A 521 -2.63 -16.59 14.74
N ALA A 522 -2.94 -15.30 14.76
CA ALA A 522 -1.98 -14.27 14.39
C ALA A 522 -0.73 -14.35 15.29
N SER A 523 0.44 -14.35 14.66
CA SER A 523 1.73 -14.43 15.34
C SER A 523 2.84 -13.93 14.41
N SER A 524 4.06 -13.83 14.92
CA SER A 524 5.22 -13.40 14.12
C SER A 524 5.58 -14.36 12.97
N ALA A 525 5.10 -15.60 13.02
CA ALA A 525 5.31 -16.62 12.00
C ALA A 525 4.02 -17.43 11.77
N MET A 526 3.32 -17.16 10.67
CA MET A 526 2.03 -17.78 10.38
C MET A 526 2.18 -18.83 9.28
N LYS A 527 1.62 -20.03 9.50
CA LYS A 527 1.50 -21.06 8.47
C LYS A 527 0.28 -20.80 7.59
N VAL A 528 0.49 -20.80 6.28
CA VAL A 528 -0.53 -20.55 5.27
C VAL A 528 -0.55 -21.70 4.27
N GLY A 529 -1.72 -22.28 4.06
CA GLY A 529 -1.96 -23.23 2.98
C GLY A 529 -2.25 -22.50 1.69
N VAL A 530 -1.58 -22.89 0.60
CA VAL A 530 -1.78 -22.37 -0.75
C VAL A 530 -2.12 -23.54 -1.67
N LYS A 531 -3.21 -23.43 -2.43
CA LYS A 531 -3.57 -24.39 -3.48
C LYS A 531 -3.65 -23.68 -4.82
N ILE A 532 -3.10 -24.30 -5.88
CA ILE A 532 -3.21 -23.81 -7.26
C ILE A 532 -3.75 -24.95 -8.14
N GLY A 533 -4.75 -24.61 -8.95
CA GLY A 533 -5.43 -25.58 -9.81
C GLY A 533 -6.43 -26.42 -9.03
N ASN A 534 -6.96 -27.46 -9.68
CA ASN A 534 -7.65 -28.53 -8.97
C ASN A 534 -6.59 -29.35 -8.23
N ALA A 535 -6.11 -28.85 -7.09
CA ALA A 535 -5.11 -29.51 -6.26
C ALA A 535 -5.71 -30.68 -5.46
N SER A 536 -6.50 -31.51 -6.14
CA SER A 536 -6.50 -32.97 -6.04
C SER A 536 -6.11 -33.42 -7.45
N GLY A 537 -4.86 -33.85 -7.62
CA GLY A 537 -4.14 -33.83 -8.90
C GLY A 537 -4.95 -34.34 -10.10
N SER A 538 -4.96 -33.57 -11.21
CA SER A 538 -5.66 -33.85 -12.48
C SER A 538 -7.03 -34.50 -12.30
N VAL A 539 -8.14 -33.77 -12.50
CA VAL A 539 -9.47 -34.40 -12.52
C VAL A 539 -9.45 -35.58 -13.51
N LYS A 540 -9.42 -36.79 -12.97
CA LYS A 540 -9.42 -38.06 -13.71
C LYS A 540 -10.85 -38.55 -13.91
N ALA A 541 -11.76 -38.11 -13.04
CA ALA A 541 -13.18 -38.33 -13.19
C ALA A 541 -13.65 -37.78 -14.53
N THR A 542 -14.50 -38.53 -15.23
CA THR A 542 -15.15 -38.09 -16.47
C THR A 542 -16.68 -38.02 -16.34
N ASP A 543 -17.20 -38.32 -15.15
CA ASP A 543 -18.64 -38.34 -14.83
C ASP A 543 -18.83 -38.24 -13.30
N VAL A 544 -20.08 -38.21 -12.82
CA VAL A 544 -20.46 -38.21 -11.40
C VAL A 544 -19.79 -39.35 -10.62
N PRO A 545 -19.57 -39.21 -9.30
CA PRO A 545 -18.86 -40.23 -8.53
C PRO A 545 -19.58 -41.59 -8.52
N GLY A 546 -18.86 -42.70 -8.44
CA GLY A 546 -19.45 -44.02 -8.21
C GLY A 546 -20.24 -44.05 -6.90
N SER A 547 -21.27 -44.90 -6.80
CA SER A 547 -22.13 -44.93 -5.62
C SER A 547 -21.35 -45.32 -4.36
N PRO A 548 -21.26 -44.46 -3.33
CA PRO A 548 -20.56 -44.79 -2.10
C PRO A 548 -21.37 -45.74 -1.24
N SER A 549 -20.65 -46.56 -0.46
CA SER A 549 -21.22 -47.47 0.55
C SER A 549 -20.58 -47.18 1.91
N LEU A 550 -21.40 -47.19 2.96
CA LEU A 550 -20.94 -47.00 4.34
C LEU A 550 -20.90 -48.35 5.07
N SER A 551 -19.90 -48.50 5.94
CA SER A 551 -19.82 -49.58 6.93
C SER A 551 -19.30 -49.05 8.27
N HIS A 552 -19.48 -49.82 9.35
CA HIS A 552 -18.96 -49.49 10.67
C HIS A 552 -18.24 -50.68 11.30
N ASN A 553 -17.39 -50.42 12.30
CA ASN A 553 -16.75 -51.47 13.12
C ASN A 553 -17.43 -51.67 14.49
N ASN A 554 -18.53 -50.96 14.77
CA ASN A 554 -19.26 -51.05 16.03
C ASN A 554 -20.13 -52.32 16.19
N TRP A 555 -19.52 -53.49 16.34
CA TRP A 555 -20.24 -54.77 16.48
C TRP A 555 -20.64 -55.12 17.92
N ASN A 556 -20.01 -54.43 18.89
CA ASN A 556 -20.22 -54.58 20.33
C ASN A 556 -21.10 -53.47 20.94
N ASN A 557 -21.54 -52.49 20.14
CA ASN A 557 -22.31 -51.29 20.54
C ASN A 557 -21.54 -50.35 21.50
N GLU A 558 -20.22 -50.24 21.33
CA GLU A 558 -19.36 -49.32 22.06
C GLU A 558 -19.59 -47.86 21.65
N LYS A 559 -19.21 -46.95 22.57
CA LYS A 559 -19.25 -45.49 22.38
C LYS A 559 -18.20 -44.96 21.40
N ASP A 560 -17.18 -45.75 21.10
CA ASP A 560 -16.07 -45.41 20.21
C ASP A 560 -16.12 -46.33 19.00
N TYR A 561 -16.23 -45.76 17.80
CA TYR A 561 -16.30 -46.54 16.56
C TYR A 561 -15.93 -45.71 15.34
N ALA A 562 -15.74 -46.37 14.21
CA ALA A 562 -15.42 -45.76 12.94
C ALA A 562 -16.54 -46.02 11.92
N ILE A 563 -16.89 -44.99 11.16
CA ILE A 563 -17.63 -45.10 9.91
C ILE A 563 -16.63 -45.08 8.77
N THR A 564 -16.68 -46.10 7.91
CA THR A 564 -15.86 -46.20 6.70
C THR A 564 -16.74 -45.98 5.48
N MET A 565 -16.33 -45.08 4.60
CA MET A 565 -16.86 -44.93 3.26
C MET A 565 -15.99 -45.72 2.29
N ASN A 566 -16.59 -46.56 1.45
CA ASN A 566 -15.94 -47.21 0.32
C ASN A 566 -16.73 -46.96 -0.97
N MET A 567 -16.01 -46.67 -2.05
CA MET A 567 -16.48 -46.71 -3.42
C MET A 567 -15.59 -47.69 -4.19
N TRP A 568 -16.15 -48.83 -4.63
CA TRP A 568 -15.35 -49.93 -5.19
C TRP A 568 -14.96 -49.74 -6.65
N TRP A 569 -15.79 -49.02 -7.42
CA TRP A 569 -15.61 -48.75 -8.85
C TRP A 569 -16.37 -47.48 -9.24
N GLY A 570 -15.98 -46.87 -10.36
CA GLY A 570 -16.57 -45.63 -10.86
C GLY A 570 -15.59 -44.44 -10.79
N ASN A 571 -16.12 -43.24 -10.98
CA ASN A 571 -15.34 -42.01 -10.80
C ASN A 571 -15.24 -41.67 -9.31
N ASN A 572 -14.11 -41.15 -8.88
CA ASN A 572 -13.91 -40.69 -7.51
C ASN A 572 -14.65 -39.37 -7.25
N GLY A 573 -14.96 -39.14 -5.98
CA GLY A 573 -15.26 -37.81 -5.46
C GLY A 573 -13.99 -37.02 -5.14
N ASP A 574 -14.04 -35.70 -5.21
CA ASP A 574 -13.06 -34.78 -4.60
C ASP A 574 -13.48 -34.34 -3.20
N THR A 575 -14.72 -34.62 -2.78
CA THR A 575 -15.24 -34.28 -1.45
C THR A 575 -16.11 -35.41 -0.90
N TRP A 576 -15.94 -35.76 0.38
CA TRP A 576 -16.81 -36.65 1.15
C TRP A 576 -17.57 -35.87 2.22
N ARG A 577 -18.89 -35.94 2.19
CA ARG A 577 -19.79 -35.39 3.22
C ARG A 577 -20.47 -36.51 3.97
N LEU A 578 -20.37 -36.52 5.30
CA LEU A 578 -21.03 -37.51 6.16
C LEU A 578 -22.12 -36.83 7.00
N TYR A 579 -23.30 -37.42 6.97
CA TYR A 579 -24.48 -36.95 7.67
C TYR A 579 -24.88 -37.94 8.77
N GLU A 580 -25.28 -37.43 9.92
CA GLU A 580 -25.86 -38.17 11.04
C GLU A 580 -27.29 -37.68 11.26
N ASN A 581 -28.26 -38.59 11.19
CA ASN A 581 -29.70 -38.28 11.34
C ASN A 581 -30.18 -37.15 10.41
N GLY A 582 -29.58 -37.04 9.22
CA GLY A 582 -29.88 -36.01 8.21
C GLY A 582 -29.07 -34.72 8.35
N THR A 583 -28.28 -34.54 9.40
CA THR A 583 -27.44 -33.35 9.64
C THR A 583 -26.01 -33.61 9.19
N LEU A 584 -25.41 -32.69 8.42
CA LEU A 584 -23.99 -32.77 8.04
C LEU A 584 -23.12 -32.64 9.29
N ILE A 585 -22.27 -33.64 9.56
CA ILE A 585 -21.40 -33.67 10.74
C ILE A 585 -19.91 -33.71 10.41
N TYR A 586 -19.56 -33.99 9.15
CA TYR A 586 -18.18 -34.09 8.72
C TYR A 586 -18.07 -33.88 7.21
N GLU A 587 -17.03 -33.17 6.79
CA GLU A 587 -16.66 -32.96 5.40
C GLU A 587 -15.14 -33.11 5.27
N GLU A 588 -14.69 -33.84 4.25
CA GLU A 588 -13.28 -34.12 3.96
C GLU A 588 -13.02 -33.99 2.46
N GLU A 589 -11.94 -33.31 2.08
CA GLU A 589 -11.45 -33.35 0.70
C GLU A 589 -10.75 -34.68 0.41
N LEU A 590 -11.05 -35.27 -0.75
CA LEU A 590 -10.47 -36.53 -1.21
C LEU A 590 -9.65 -36.33 -2.49
N THR A 591 -8.72 -37.26 -2.74
CA THR A 591 -7.96 -37.32 -3.99
C THR A 591 -8.73 -38.08 -5.07
N ASP A 592 -8.88 -37.46 -6.24
CA ASP A 592 -9.40 -38.11 -7.44
C ASP A 592 -8.34 -39.04 -8.08
N ASN A 593 -8.54 -40.35 -7.89
CA ASN A 593 -7.72 -41.41 -8.49
C ASN A 593 -8.56 -42.24 -9.47
N SER A 594 -9.58 -41.64 -10.12
CA SER A 594 -10.47 -42.35 -11.03
C SER A 594 -9.68 -43.17 -12.06
N SER A 595 -10.10 -44.41 -12.37
CA SER A 595 -11.29 -45.12 -11.87
C SER A 595 -11.00 -46.10 -10.70
N GLN A 596 -9.99 -45.82 -9.87
CA GLN A 596 -9.62 -46.70 -8.75
C GLN A 596 -10.65 -46.66 -7.62
N ALA A 597 -10.66 -47.69 -6.76
CA ALA A 597 -11.48 -47.67 -5.56
C ALA A 597 -11.08 -46.50 -4.63
N GLN A 598 -12.05 -45.91 -3.95
CA GLN A 598 -11.88 -44.79 -3.03
C GLN A 598 -12.37 -45.15 -1.63
N LYS A 599 -11.63 -44.74 -0.60
CA LYS A 599 -11.92 -45.05 0.80
C LYS A 599 -11.62 -43.85 1.69
N ALA A 600 -12.49 -43.60 2.66
CA ALA A 600 -12.30 -42.61 3.72
C ALA A 600 -12.89 -43.12 5.05
N VAL A 601 -12.38 -42.62 6.18
CA VAL A 601 -12.74 -43.12 7.52
C VAL A 601 -12.93 -41.96 8.49
N LYS A 602 -14.07 -41.95 9.19
CA LYS A 602 -14.36 -41.02 10.29
C LYS A 602 -14.50 -41.80 11.59
N THR A 603 -13.67 -41.47 12.57
CA THR A 603 -13.75 -42.02 13.93
C THR A 603 -14.58 -41.14 14.86
N PHE A 604 -15.39 -41.78 15.70
CA PHE A 604 -16.20 -41.20 16.76
C PHE A 604 -15.67 -41.69 18.10
N THR A 605 -15.70 -40.80 19.09
CA THR A 605 -15.32 -41.10 20.48
C THR A 605 -16.38 -40.58 21.42
N ASN A 606 -16.70 -41.32 22.47
CA ASN A 606 -17.69 -40.99 23.49
C ASN A 606 -19.07 -40.63 22.92
N GLN A 607 -19.55 -41.37 21.92
CA GLN A 607 -20.93 -41.21 21.46
C GLN A 607 -21.94 -41.59 22.53
N LYS A 608 -23.05 -40.86 22.59
CA LYS A 608 -24.11 -41.11 23.57
C LYS A 608 -24.89 -42.39 23.21
N PRO A 609 -25.52 -43.08 24.17
CA PRO A 609 -26.42 -44.18 23.87
C PRO A 609 -27.55 -43.72 22.94
N GLY A 610 -27.79 -44.48 21.87
CA GLY A 610 -28.74 -44.09 20.83
C GLY A 610 -28.61 -44.92 19.56
N THR A 611 -29.59 -44.76 18.65
CA THR A 611 -29.51 -45.28 17.28
C THR A 611 -29.25 -44.13 16.33
N TYR A 612 -28.16 -44.22 15.58
CA TYR A 612 -27.70 -43.20 14.64
C TYR A 612 -27.89 -43.71 13.21
N THR A 613 -28.43 -42.86 12.33
CA THR A 613 -28.53 -43.16 10.90
C THR A 613 -27.53 -42.29 10.14
N TYR A 614 -26.54 -42.93 9.53
CA TYR A 614 -25.53 -42.28 8.72
C TYR A 614 -25.85 -42.38 7.22
N THR A 615 -25.68 -41.29 6.49
CA THR A 615 -25.61 -41.29 5.02
C THR A 615 -24.40 -40.49 4.60
N CYS A 616 -23.82 -40.78 3.43
CA CYS A 616 -22.80 -39.91 2.87
C CYS A 616 -23.09 -39.48 1.44
N GLU A 617 -22.45 -38.38 1.05
CA GLU A 617 -22.37 -37.90 -0.31
C GLU A 617 -20.90 -37.90 -0.75
N LEU A 618 -20.64 -38.42 -1.94
CA LEU A 618 -19.41 -38.17 -2.69
C LEU A 618 -19.71 -37.12 -3.74
N VAL A 619 -18.89 -36.09 -3.82
CA VAL A 619 -19.04 -34.96 -4.75
C VAL A 619 -17.80 -34.88 -5.63
N ASN A 620 -17.98 -34.58 -6.92
CA ASN A 620 -16.92 -34.09 -7.80
C ASN A 620 -17.46 -33.00 -8.74
N SER A 621 -16.64 -32.52 -9.68
CA SER A 621 -17.04 -31.49 -10.64
C SER A 621 -18.22 -31.84 -11.57
N PHE A 622 -18.59 -33.11 -11.70
CA PHE A 622 -19.70 -33.57 -12.54
C PHE A 622 -21.01 -33.76 -11.76
N GLY A 623 -20.94 -33.86 -10.43
CA GLY A 623 -22.11 -33.94 -9.57
C GLY A 623 -21.88 -34.74 -8.29
N THR A 624 -22.98 -35.24 -7.72
CA THR A 624 -23.01 -35.86 -6.40
C THR A 624 -23.69 -37.22 -6.45
N THR A 625 -23.13 -38.22 -5.76
CA THR A 625 -23.83 -39.48 -5.48
C THR A 625 -23.91 -39.75 -3.98
N LYS A 626 -24.99 -40.43 -3.58
CA LYS A 626 -25.37 -40.61 -2.18
C LYS A 626 -25.39 -42.09 -1.80
N SER A 627 -24.98 -42.42 -0.58
CA SER A 627 -25.05 -43.77 -0.06
C SER A 627 -26.47 -44.14 0.38
N SER A 628 -26.75 -45.44 0.44
CA SER A 628 -27.84 -45.94 1.27
C SER A 628 -27.58 -45.61 2.76
N PRO A 629 -28.65 -45.45 3.58
CA PRO A 629 -28.50 -45.23 5.01
C PRO A 629 -27.85 -46.42 5.73
N LEU A 630 -26.96 -46.13 6.67
CA LEU A 630 -26.33 -47.09 7.59
C LEU A 630 -26.79 -46.79 9.01
N LYS A 631 -27.36 -47.78 9.71
CA LYS A 631 -27.75 -47.63 11.12
C LYS A 631 -26.67 -48.17 12.03
N VAL A 632 -26.35 -47.43 13.09
CA VAL A 632 -25.43 -47.85 14.16
C VAL A 632 -26.13 -47.72 15.50
N LEU A 633 -26.05 -48.76 16.33
CA LEU A 633 -26.55 -48.76 17.69
C LEU A 633 -25.39 -48.56 18.67
N VAL A 634 -25.55 -47.62 19.60
CA VAL A 634 -24.63 -47.38 20.73
C VAL A 634 -25.42 -47.62 22.01
N LYS A 635 -24.85 -48.40 22.94
CA LYS A 635 -25.50 -48.75 24.21
C LYS A 635 -24.89 -48.04 25.41
#